data_AF-A0A7G8FJU3-F1
#
_entry.id   AF-A0A7G8FJU3-F1
#
_cell.length_a   1.000
_cell.length_b   1.000
_cell.length_c   1.000
_cell.angle_alpha   90.00
_cell.angle_beta   90.00
_cell.angle_gamma   90.00
#
_symmetry.space_group_name_H-M   'P 1'
#
loop_
_entity.id
_entity.type
_entity.pdbx_description
1 polymer ?
#
loop_
_entity_poly.entity_id
_entity_poly.type
_entity_poly.pdbx_seq_one_letter_code
_entity_poly.pdbx_strand_id
1 'polypeptide(L)'
;MSRADNGYKSPVLVPQSGNQWIDGLTDGYRWGTTVENPAVGFTFISDTSDKPRGEFGGYPSWGWSHAERQLMEKAMDSIANVSGLQFINRGDDNDDEVEIWFYNLDRRNSEGSYGFAYTPGSDPDEGLVAINWSTYQNKDGSFKNSIASGSFHGVTFPHEICHAVGLKHPHDRGIHGEPRFPGLTGKSDEFKDAGEFGQNSHPWTQLSYVDKGARNGLVPKRKESNGFLQSPGALDVAALQWMYGINDQTATEDDVYRLPLKNQEGIGWQCI
;
A
#
# COMPACT_ATOMS: atom_id res chain seq x y z
N MET A 1 20.32 27.10 -0.23
CA MET A 1 19.47 25.93 0.08
C MET A 1 18.10 26.46 0.37
N SER A 2 17.16 26.31 -0.58
CA SER A 2 15.75 26.58 -0.33
C SER A 2 15.30 25.69 0.82
N ARG A 3 14.58 26.22 1.81
CA ARG A 3 13.85 25.36 2.76
C ARG A 3 12.95 24.45 1.91
N ALA A 4 13.06 23.13 2.11
CA ALA A 4 12.06 22.23 1.57
C ALA A 4 10.70 22.70 2.12
N ASP A 5 9.77 22.99 1.22
CA ASP A 5 8.42 23.37 1.59
C ASP A 5 7.71 22.13 2.13
N ASN A 6 7.64 22.07 3.45
CA ASN A 6 7.03 20.99 4.22
C ASN A 6 5.51 21.06 4.25
N GLY A 7 4.89 22.03 3.59
CA GLY A 7 3.44 22.18 3.56
C GLY A 7 2.73 21.01 2.90
N TYR A 8 1.45 20.87 3.24
CA TYR A 8 0.56 19.82 2.73
C TYR A 8 0.51 19.78 1.19
N LYS A 9 0.60 18.58 0.61
CA LYS A 9 0.59 18.31 -0.82
C LYS A 9 -0.83 18.02 -1.29
N SER A 10 -1.59 19.05 -1.63
CA SER A 10 -2.95 18.87 -2.14
C SER A 10 -3.02 17.88 -3.32
N PRO A 11 -4.04 17.02 -3.40
CA PRO A 11 -4.21 16.09 -4.50
C PRO A 11 -4.31 16.77 -5.86
N VAL A 12 -3.73 16.15 -6.86
CA VAL A 12 -3.81 16.56 -8.27
C VAL A 12 -4.22 15.40 -9.14
N LEU A 13 -4.95 15.68 -10.21
CA LEU A 13 -5.42 14.65 -11.14
C LEU A 13 -4.25 13.88 -11.75
N VAL A 14 -4.41 12.57 -11.85
CA VAL A 14 -3.50 11.71 -12.62
C VAL A 14 -3.88 11.80 -14.11
N PRO A 15 -2.97 12.24 -15.00
CA PRO A 15 -3.24 12.19 -16.43
C PRO A 15 -3.40 10.74 -16.90
N GLN A 16 -4.29 10.49 -17.87
CA GLN A 16 -4.39 9.16 -18.48
C GLN A 16 -3.09 8.82 -19.22
N SER A 17 -2.58 7.62 -18.97
CA SER A 17 -1.41 7.06 -19.65
C SER A 17 -1.74 6.52 -21.03
N GLY A 18 -3.01 6.16 -21.28
CA GLY A 18 -3.41 5.40 -22.46
C GLY A 18 -3.01 3.93 -22.40
N ASN A 19 -2.43 3.48 -21.27
CA ASN A 19 -2.13 2.09 -20.98
C ASN A 19 -3.14 1.56 -19.97
N GLN A 20 -3.92 0.55 -20.36
CA GLN A 20 -5.02 0.02 -19.53
C GLN A 20 -4.57 -0.56 -18.17
N TRP A 21 -3.32 -1.03 -18.04
CA TRP A 21 -2.84 -1.53 -16.75
C TRP A 21 -2.45 -0.39 -15.81
N ILE A 22 -1.81 0.66 -16.33
CA ILE A 22 -1.48 1.85 -15.53
C ILE A 22 -2.77 2.57 -15.14
N ASP A 23 -3.62 2.91 -16.11
CA ASP A 23 -4.91 3.56 -15.85
C ASP A 23 -5.84 2.67 -15.02
N GLY A 24 -5.64 1.35 -15.10
CA GLY A 24 -6.36 0.35 -14.33
C GLY A 24 -5.95 0.29 -12.85
N LEU A 25 -4.80 0.85 -12.49
CA LEU A 25 -4.32 0.96 -11.12
C LEU A 25 -4.41 2.38 -10.56
N THR A 26 -4.58 3.43 -11.36
CA THR A 26 -4.71 4.79 -10.82
C THR A 26 -6.13 5.03 -10.32
N ASP A 27 -6.30 5.61 -9.13
CA ASP A 27 -7.63 5.87 -8.56
C ASP A 27 -8.26 7.17 -9.08
N GLY A 28 -7.44 8.13 -9.51
CA GLY A 28 -7.87 9.37 -10.16
C GLY A 28 -7.02 10.57 -9.76
N TYR A 29 -6.58 10.62 -8.50
CA TYR A 29 -5.66 11.63 -7.99
C TYR A 29 -4.38 11.02 -7.42
N ARG A 30 -3.38 11.87 -7.26
CA ARG A 30 -2.10 11.62 -6.60
C ARG A 30 -1.76 12.81 -5.71
N TRP A 31 -0.85 12.63 -4.75
CA TRP A 31 -0.31 13.78 -4.01
C TRP A 31 0.39 14.76 -4.96
N GLY A 32 0.23 16.06 -4.73
CA GLY A 32 0.71 17.17 -5.56
C GLY A 32 2.22 17.41 -5.50
N THR A 33 3.03 16.35 -5.55
CA THR A 33 4.49 16.42 -5.53
C THR A 33 5.10 16.80 -6.88
N THR A 34 6.29 17.38 -6.84
CA THR A 34 7.14 17.66 -8.01
C THR A 34 8.57 17.16 -7.77
N VAL A 35 9.43 17.21 -8.79
CA VAL A 35 10.86 16.85 -8.65
C VAL A 35 11.56 17.73 -7.60
N GLU A 36 11.22 19.02 -7.54
CA GLU A 36 11.77 19.97 -6.56
C GLU A 36 11.16 19.84 -5.17
N ASN A 37 9.96 19.25 -5.07
CA ASN A 37 9.24 19.05 -3.82
C ASN A 37 8.56 17.67 -3.76
N PRO A 38 9.36 16.59 -3.59
CA PRO A 38 8.87 15.21 -3.67
C PRO A 38 8.28 14.68 -2.35
N ALA A 39 8.38 15.46 -1.27
CA ALA A 39 8.12 15.00 0.08
C ALA A 39 6.62 14.86 0.39
N VAL A 40 6.23 13.69 0.90
CA VAL A 40 4.93 13.38 1.51
C VAL A 40 5.19 13.04 2.98
N GLY A 41 4.52 13.76 3.87
CA GLY A 41 4.55 13.58 5.30
C GLY A 41 3.69 12.39 5.76
N PHE A 42 4.18 11.65 6.75
CA PHE A 42 3.39 10.64 7.44
C PHE A 42 3.52 10.75 8.95
N THR A 43 2.55 10.19 9.66
CA THR A 43 2.52 10.10 11.13
C THR A 43 1.94 8.76 11.57
N PHE A 44 2.42 8.26 12.71
CA PHE A 44 1.80 7.12 13.38
C PHE A 44 0.92 7.63 14.52
N ILE A 45 -0.34 7.20 14.52
CA ILE A 45 -1.24 7.48 15.64
C ILE A 45 -0.96 6.48 16.77
N SER A 46 -0.72 7.02 17.97
CA SER A 46 -0.48 6.28 19.20
C SER A 46 -1.74 5.54 19.68
N ASP A 47 -1.64 4.83 20.80
CA ASP A 47 -2.83 4.23 21.40
C ASP A 47 -3.79 5.32 21.92
N THR A 48 -4.91 5.48 21.22
CA THR A 48 -6.03 6.35 21.58
C THR A 48 -7.29 5.53 21.83
N SER A 49 -7.17 4.22 22.08
CA SER A 49 -8.31 3.30 22.21
C SER A 49 -9.17 3.57 23.45
N ASP A 50 -8.61 4.29 24.43
CA ASP A 50 -9.31 4.76 25.63
C ASP A 50 -10.05 6.10 25.40
N LYS A 51 -9.82 6.79 24.28
CA LYS A 51 -10.42 8.09 23.97
C LYS A 51 -11.81 7.93 23.35
N PRO A 52 -12.83 8.70 23.80
CA PRO A 52 -14.15 8.68 23.19
C PRO A 52 -14.12 9.15 21.72
N ARG A 53 -14.43 8.25 20.78
CA ARG A 53 -14.42 8.46 19.31
C ARG A 53 -13.02 8.61 18.66
N GLY A 54 -11.95 8.27 19.37
CA GLY A 54 -10.58 8.53 18.90
C GLY A 54 -10.18 10.01 19.07
N GLU A 55 -9.01 10.37 18.55
CA GLU A 55 -8.44 11.73 18.64
C GLU A 55 -8.24 12.37 17.26
N PHE A 56 -7.91 11.57 16.24
CA PHE A 56 -7.58 12.01 14.89
C PHE A 56 -8.47 11.29 13.88
N GLY A 57 -9.01 11.97 12.86
CA GLY A 57 -9.69 11.33 11.72
C GLY A 57 -10.91 10.45 12.05
N GLY A 58 -11.47 10.56 13.26
CA GLY A 58 -12.68 9.83 13.66
C GLY A 58 -12.51 8.34 14.01
N TYR A 59 -11.28 7.82 14.04
CA TYR A 59 -10.97 6.44 14.42
C TYR A 59 -10.11 6.37 15.70
N PRO A 60 -10.38 5.42 16.63
CA PRO A 60 -9.42 5.09 17.68
C PRO A 60 -8.25 4.28 17.10
N SER A 61 -7.05 4.43 17.65
CA SER A 61 -5.94 3.50 17.36
C SER A 61 -5.49 2.72 18.60
N TRP A 62 -4.99 1.49 18.40
CA TRP A 62 -4.38 0.64 19.41
C TRP A 62 -2.85 0.77 19.48
N GLY A 63 -2.30 1.79 18.80
CA GLY A 63 -0.86 1.97 18.69
C GLY A 63 -0.17 0.89 17.88
N TRP A 64 1.14 1.01 17.78
CA TRP A 64 1.95 0.23 16.84
C TRP A 64 3.08 -0.48 17.57
N SER A 65 3.21 -1.78 17.33
CA SER A 65 4.43 -2.52 17.66
C SER A 65 5.57 -2.11 16.73
N HIS A 66 6.80 -2.36 17.17
CA HIS A 66 7.99 -2.12 16.35
C HIS A 66 7.95 -2.87 15.01
N ALA A 67 7.45 -4.10 15.00
CA ALA A 67 7.37 -4.92 13.79
C ALA A 67 6.37 -4.35 12.77
N GLU A 68 5.23 -3.82 13.22
CA GLU A 68 4.24 -3.21 12.33
C GLU A 68 4.76 -1.88 11.75
N ARG A 69 5.39 -1.02 12.56
CA ARG A 69 6.03 0.23 12.07
C ARG A 69 7.07 -0.07 10.99
N GLN A 70 7.94 -1.05 11.23
CA GLN A 70 8.96 -1.46 10.26
C GLN A 70 8.38 -1.95 8.93
N LEU A 71 7.19 -2.55 8.91
CA LEU A 71 6.56 -2.99 7.66
C LEU A 71 6.01 -1.80 6.87
N MET A 72 5.41 -0.81 7.55
CA MET A 72 4.98 0.43 6.89
C MET A 72 6.16 1.22 6.33
N GLU A 73 7.21 1.39 7.13
CA GLU A 73 8.44 2.07 6.71
C GLU A 73 9.07 1.36 5.50
N LYS A 74 9.19 0.03 5.51
CA LYS A 74 9.70 -0.73 4.36
C LYS A 74 8.80 -0.64 3.12
N ALA A 75 7.49 -0.57 3.30
CA ALA A 75 6.57 -0.37 2.19
C ALA A 75 6.78 1.00 1.54
N MET A 76 6.87 2.05 2.36
CA MET A 76 7.22 3.41 1.90
C MET A 76 8.59 3.44 1.21
N ASP A 77 9.62 2.81 1.79
CA ASP A 77 10.94 2.69 1.16
C ASP A 77 10.85 2.00 -0.20
N SER A 78 10.09 0.92 -0.33
CA SER A 78 9.95 0.20 -1.59
C SER A 78 9.27 1.03 -2.70
N ILE A 79 8.36 1.92 -2.33
CA ILE A 79 7.72 2.88 -3.26
C ILE A 79 8.68 4.01 -3.62
N ALA A 80 9.37 4.58 -2.63
CA ALA A 80 10.36 5.64 -2.84
C ALA A 80 11.55 5.15 -3.68
N ASN A 81 11.93 3.89 -3.56
CA ASN A 81 13.03 3.30 -4.33
C ASN A 81 12.77 3.30 -5.85
N VAL A 82 11.50 3.21 -6.27
CA VAL A 82 11.12 3.07 -7.69
C VAL A 82 10.47 4.32 -8.29
N SER A 83 10.07 5.28 -7.46
CA SER A 83 9.29 6.46 -7.85
C SER A 83 9.86 7.75 -7.28
N GLY A 84 9.48 8.90 -7.85
CA GLY A 84 9.95 10.21 -7.40
C GLY A 84 9.44 10.66 -6.02
N LEU A 85 8.72 9.82 -5.26
CA LEU A 85 8.25 10.15 -3.92
C LEU A 85 9.36 10.08 -2.87
N GLN A 86 9.23 10.94 -1.86
CA GLN A 86 10.00 10.85 -0.62
C GLN A 86 9.05 10.85 0.57
N PHE A 87 9.21 9.93 1.51
CA PHE A 87 8.39 9.89 2.72
C PHE A 87 9.14 10.53 3.90
N ILE A 88 8.49 11.47 4.57
CA ILE A 88 9.07 12.20 5.71
C ILE A 88 8.23 11.94 6.95
N ASN A 89 8.84 11.36 7.98
CA ASN A 89 8.19 11.23 9.28
C ASN A 89 7.94 12.62 9.88
N ARG A 90 6.67 12.94 10.18
CA ARG A 90 6.23 14.21 10.77
C ARG A 90 6.02 14.12 12.29
N GLY A 91 6.51 13.07 12.92
CA GLY A 91 6.26 12.76 14.32
C GLY A 91 5.11 11.79 14.48
N ASP A 92 4.83 11.44 15.72
CA ASP A 92 3.64 10.67 16.09
C ASP A 92 2.52 11.65 16.48
N ASP A 93 1.27 11.26 16.27
CA ASP A 93 0.07 12.03 16.65
C ASP A 93 -0.01 13.45 16.06
N ASN A 94 0.63 13.70 14.91
CA ASN A 94 0.55 14.97 14.19
C ASN A 94 -0.65 15.04 13.22
N ASP A 95 -1.43 16.12 13.27
CA ASP A 95 -2.54 16.42 12.35
C ASP A 95 -2.28 17.64 11.44
N ASP A 96 -1.15 18.32 11.61
CA ASP A 96 -0.77 19.49 10.82
C ASP A 96 0.24 19.13 9.72
N GLU A 97 -0.08 19.50 8.47
CA GLU A 97 0.80 19.32 7.29
C GLU A 97 1.26 17.85 7.11
N VAL A 98 0.34 16.91 7.30
CA VAL A 98 0.54 15.47 7.10
C VAL A 98 -0.46 14.95 6.08
N GLU A 99 0.03 14.25 5.06
CA GLU A 99 -0.82 13.59 4.07
C GLU A 99 -1.26 12.19 4.52
N ILE A 100 -0.41 11.44 5.23
CA ILE A 100 -0.68 10.02 5.54
C ILE A 100 -0.75 9.79 7.05
N TRP A 101 -1.90 9.31 7.54
CA TRP A 101 -2.13 8.95 8.94
C TRP A 101 -2.23 7.45 9.13
N PHE A 102 -1.32 6.85 9.91
CA PHE A 102 -1.32 5.41 10.18
C PHE A 102 -2.08 5.06 11.47
N TYR A 103 -3.17 4.32 11.32
CA TYR A 103 -3.97 3.74 12.40
C TYR A 103 -3.83 2.22 12.49
N ASN A 104 -3.65 1.71 13.70
CA ASN A 104 -3.88 0.31 14.01
C ASN A 104 -5.25 0.15 14.68
N LEU A 105 -6.14 -0.66 14.10
CA LEU A 105 -7.54 -0.83 14.49
C LEU A 105 -7.83 -2.25 14.95
N ASP A 106 -8.86 -2.40 15.79
CA ASP A 106 -9.42 -3.72 16.09
C ASP A 106 -10.40 -4.21 14.99
N ARG A 107 -10.97 -5.41 15.18
CA ARG A 107 -11.96 -5.99 14.26
C ARG A 107 -13.22 -5.13 14.09
N ARG A 108 -13.65 -4.48 15.16
CA ARG A 108 -14.92 -3.74 15.17
C ARG A 108 -14.77 -2.46 14.37
N ASN A 109 -13.68 -1.73 14.59
CA ASN A 109 -13.40 -0.46 13.95
C ASN A 109 -12.94 -0.60 12.49
N SER A 110 -12.42 -1.76 12.11
CA SER A 110 -12.11 -2.11 10.71
C SER A 110 -13.27 -2.79 9.98
N GLU A 111 -14.43 -2.97 10.61
CA GLU A 111 -15.58 -3.71 10.07
C GLU A 111 -15.27 -5.13 9.59
N GLY A 112 -14.16 -5.71 10.07
CA GLY A 112 -13.69 -7.04 9.70
C GLY A 112 -12.73 -7.09 8.51
N SER A 113 -12.41 -5.95 7.88
CA SER A 113 -11.37 -5.83 6.85
C SER A 113 -9.98 -6.11 7.42
N TYR A 114 -9.02 -6.46 6.54
CA TYR A 114 -7.62 -6.66 6.95
C TYR A 114 -6.89 -5.33 7.13
N GLY A 115 -7.23 -4.38 6.27
CA GLY A 115 -6.88 -2.98 6.32
C GLY A 115 -7.84 -2.21 5.41
N PHE A 116 -7.68 -0.90 5.38
CA PHE A 116 -8.24 -0.02 4.35
C PHE A 116 -7.44 1.27 4.32
N ALA A 117 -7.55 2.02 3.24
CA ALA A 117 -7.03 3.36 3.14
C ALA A 117 -7.92 4.24 2.27
N TYR A 118 -7.86 5.54 2.51
CA TYR A 118 -8.46 6.55 1.64
C TYR A 118 -7.40 7.10 0.71
N THR A 119 -7.66 7.04 -0.59
CA THR A 119 -6.74 7.53 -1.62
C THR A 119 -6.72 9.06 -1.62
N PRO A 120 -5.68 9.71 -2.17
CA PRO A 120 -5.68 11.15 -2.35
C PRO A 120 -6.95 11.59 -3.11
N GLY A 121 -7.63 12.62 -2.62
CA GLY A 121 -8.81 13.22 -3.23
C GLY A 121 -10.11 12.40 -3.13
N SER A 122 -10.14 11.26 -2.42
CA SER A 122 -11.35 10.43 -2.32
C SER A 122 -12.43 11.06 -1.44
N ASP A 123 -12.04 11.63 -0.29
CA ASP A 123 -12.92 12.12 0.75
C ASP A 123 -12.14 12.98 1.78
N PRO A 124 -12.79 13.59 2.78
CA PRO A 124 -12.10 14.42 3.78
C PRO A 124 -11.07 13.71 4.65
N ASP A 125 -11.08 12.38 4.73
CA ASP A 125 -10.14 11.55 5.49
C ASP A 125 -9.05 10.96 4.57
N GLU A 126 -8.84 11.54 3.38
CA GLU A 126 -7.81 11.15 2.42
C GLU A 126 -6.44 10.93 3.07
N GLY A 127 -5.77 9.85 2.67
CA GLY A 127 -4.46 9.47 3.20
C GLY A 127 -4.48 8.77 4.55
N LEU A 128 -5.63 8.62 5.21
CA LEU A 128 -5.75 7.68 6.33
C LEU A 128 -5.51 6.25 5.85
N VAL A 129 -4.69 5.53 6.61
CA VAL A 129 -4.35 4.12 6.40
C VAL A 129 -4.59 3.36 7.69
N ALA A 130 -5.40 2.32 7.62
CA ALA A 130 -5.78 1.50 8.76
C ALA A 130 -5.35 0.03 8.57
N ILE A 131 -4.72 -0.55 9.59
CA ILE A 131 -4.41 -1.98 9.67
C ILE A 131 -5.20 -2.62 10.81
N ASN A 132 -5.80 -3.78 10.57
CA ASN A 132 -6.52 -4.51 11.59
C ASN A 132 -5.62 -5.53 12.32
N TRP A 133 -5.11 -5.19 13.51
CA TRP A 133 -4.25 -6.08 14.31
C TRP A 133 -4.92 -7.41 14.65
N SER A 134 -6.24 -7.41 14.81
CA SER A 134 -6.97 -8.61 15.22
C SER A 134 -6.95 -9.72 14.18
N THR A 135 -6.52 -9.45 12.93
CA THR A 135 -6.33 -10.47 11.91
C THR A 135 -5.10 -11.35 12.16
N TYR A 136 -4.07 -10.83 12.85
CA TYR A 136 -2.80 -11.52 13.03
C TYR A 136 -2.32 -11.63 14.48
N GLN A 137 -2.92 -10.89 15.41
CA GLN A 137 -2.64 -10.97 16.86
C GLN A 137 -3.81 -11.52 17.67
N ASN A 138 -3.48 -12.05 18.85
CA ASN A 138 -4.40 -12.32 19.95
C ASN A 138 -4.52 -11.09 20.86
N LYS A 139 -5.52 -11.09 21.76
CA LYS A 139 -5.73 -9.97 22.70
C LYS A 139 -4.58 -9.75 23.69
N ASP A 140 -3.71 -10.73 23.87
CA ASP A 140 -2.52 -10.64 24.72
C ASP A 140 -1.28 -10.11 23.97
N GLY A 141 -1.45 -9.68 22.71
CA GLY A 141 -0.37 -9.18 21.84
C GLY A 141 0.46 -10.27 21.16
N SER A 142 0.21 -11.55 21.44
CA SER A 142 0.92 -12.63 20.75
C SER A 142 0.45 -12.78 19.30
N PHE A 143 1.39 -13.03 18.38
CA PHE A 143 1.06 -13.30 16.97
C PHE A 143 0.48 -14.70 16.82
N LYS A 144 -0.73 -14.78 16.25
CA LYS A 144 -1.36 -16.03 15.77
C LYS A 144 -1.13 -16.28 14.29
N ASN A 145 -0.81 -15.22 13.53
CA ASN A 145 -0.40 -15.30 12.14
C ASN A 145 0.85 -14.45 11.93
N SER A 146 1.74 -14.91 11.05
CA SER A 146 2.90 -14.11 10.63
C SER A 146 2.47 -12.87 9.85
N ILE A 147 3.08 -11.74 10.18
CA ILE A 147 3.06 -10.49 9.40
C ILE A 147 4.40 -10.23 8.72
N ALA A 148 5.36 -11.16 8.79
CA ALA A 148 6.66 -10.98 8.15
C ALA A 148 6.47 -10.65 6.67
N SER A 149 7.35 -9.82 6.12
CA SER A 149 7.30 -9.48 4.69
C SER A 149 7.26 -10.75 3.83
N GLY A 150 6.37 -10.79 2.84
CA GLY A 150 6.14 -11.97 1.99
C GLY A 150 5.19 -13.03 2.59
N SER A 151 4.70 -12.83 3.81
CA SER A 151 3.59 -13.62 4.38
C SER A 151 2.23 -13.11 3.90
N PHE A 152 1.21 -13.97 3.98
CA PHE A 152 -0.16 -13.62 3.60
C PHE A 152 -0.75 -12.45 4.39
N HIS A 153 -0.43 -12.26 5.68
CA HIS A 153 -0.94 -11.09 6.43
C HIS A 153 0.01 -9.90 6.33
N GLY A 154 1.28 -10.12 5.97
CA GLY A 154 2.24 -9.07 5.70
C GLY A 154 1.94 -8.28 4.43
N VAL A 155 1.20 -8.84 3.46
CA VAL A 155 0.82 -8.14 2.21
C VAL A 155 -0.09 -6.93 2.46
N THR A 156 -0.86 -6.92 3.55
CA THR A 156 -1.79 -5.83 3.85
C THR A 156 -1.05 -4.50 4.00
N PHE A 157 0.13 -4.50 4.62
CA PHE A 157 0.90 -3.28 4.87
C PHE A 157 1.24 -2.53 3.57
N PRO A 158 2.01 -3.10 2.62
CA PRO A 158 2.27 -2.43 1.35
C PRO A 158 1.01 -2.24 0.48
N HIS A 159 -0.02 -3.07 0.65
CA HIS A 159 -1.30 -2.88 -0.06
C HIS A 159 -1.96 -1.55 0.32
N GLU A 160 -2.11 -1.28 1.61
CA GLU A 160 -2.73 -0.03 2.05
C GLU A 160 -1.85 1.19 1.75
N ILE A 161 -0.51 1.07 1.76
CA ILE A 161 0.37 2.18 1.34
C ILE A 161 0.20 2.47 -0.16
N CYS A 162 0.00 1.45 -1.01
CA CYS A 162 -0.31 1.66 -2.43
C CYS A 162 -1.59 2.50 -2.61
N HIS A 163 -2.62 2.24 -1.81
CA HIS A 163 -3.82 3.10 -1.78
C HIS A 163 -3.53 4.51 -1.28
N ALA A 164 -2.77 4.66 -0.20
CA ALA A 164 -2.41 5.96 0.37
C ALA A 164 -1.69 6.90 -0.61
N VAL A 165 -1.07 6.34 -1.65
CA VAL A 165 -0.41 7.10 -2.73
C VAL A 165 -1.24 7.17 -4.02
N GLY A 166 -2.50 6.71 -4.01
CA GLY A 166 -3.47 6.91 -5.09
C GLY A 166 -3.62 5.77 -6.09
N LEU A 167 -3.17 4.57 -5.73
CA LEU A 167 -3.50 3.38 -6.51
C LEU A 167 -4.83 2.76 -6.04
N LYS A 168 -5.50 2.00 -6.91
CA LYS A 168 -6.76 1.30 -6.65
C LYS A 168 -6.68 -0.17 -7.03
N HIS A 169 -7.66 -0.95 -6.58
CA HIS A 169 -7.76 -2.32 -7.02
C HIS A 169 -8.01 -2.43 -8.54
N PRO A 170 -7.45 -3.45 -9.20
CA PRO A 170 -7.65 -3.68 -10.64
C PRO A 170 -9.10 -3.85 -11.09
N HIS A 171 -10.00 -4.23 -10.18
CA HIS A 171 -11.42 -4.48 -10.43
C HIS A 171 -12.33 -3.27 -10.14
N ASP A 172 -11.78 -2.17 -9.62
CA ASP A 172 -12.52 -0.95 -9.30
C ASP A 172 -12.54 0.05 -10.46
N ARG A 173 -13.44 1.04 -10.38
CA ARG A 173 -13.59 2.11 -11.39
C ARG A 173 -12.99 3.46 -10.98
N GLY A 174 -12.30 3.55 -9.85
CA GLY A 174 -11.75 4.81 -9.35
C GLY A 174 -12.77 5.94 -9.19
N ILE A 175 -12.27 7.13 -8.93
CA ILE A 175 -13.04 8.34 -8.61
C ILE A 175 -13.73 8.90 -9.87
N HIS A 176 -13.07 8.83 -11.03
CA HIS A 176 -13.59 9.41 -12.28
C HIS A 176 -14.01 8.37 -13.32
N GLY A 177 -14.09 7.10 -12.93
CA GLY A 177 -14.53 6.04 -13.82
C GLY A 177 -13.41 5.43 -14.64
N GLU A 178 -12.19 5.47 -14.11
CA GLU A 178 -10.97 4.78 -14.54
C GLU A 178 -11.26 3.33 -14.97
N PRO A 179 -10.47 2.81 -15.93
CA PRO A 179 -10.69 1.47 -16.43
C PRO A 179 -10.41 0.41 -15.35
N ARG A 180 -10.94 -0.79 -15.58
CA ARG A 180 -10.48 -2.01 -14.92
C ARG A 180 -9.36 -2.65 -15.74
N PHE A 181 -8.64 -3.59 -15.16
CA PHE A 181 -7.70 -4.42 -15.92
C PHE A 181 -8.38 -5.14 -17.10
N PRO A 182 -7.62 -5.46 -18.17
CA PRO A 182 -8.15 -6.15 -19.33
C PRO A 182 -8.96 -7.40 -18.97
N GLY A 183 -10.14 -7.52 -19.57
CA GLY A 183 -11.07 -8.64 -19.36
C GLY A 183 -11.91 -8.57 -18.08
N LEU A 184 -11.66 -7.64 -17.16
CA LEU A 184 -12.49 -7.48 -15.96
C LEU A 184 -13.75 -6.65 -16.23
N THR A 185 -14.84 -7.02 -15.57
CA THR A 185 -16.12 -6.32 -15.62
C THR A 185 -16.69 -6.12 -14.23
N GLY A 186 -17.77 -5.36 -14.09
CA GLY A 186 -18.48 -5.24 -12.81
C GLY A 186 -19.14 -6.54 -12.31
N LYS A 187 -19.04 -7.65 -13.06
CA LYS A 187 -19.50 -8.98 -12.66
C LYS A 187 -18.37 -9.94 -12.30
N SER A 188 -17.12 -9.50 -12.45
CA SER A 188 -15.95 -10.31 -12.14
C SER A 188 -15.87 -10.55 -10.63
N ASP A 189 -15.51 -11.77 -10.24
CA ASP A 189 -15.25 -12.13 -8.84
C ASP A 189 -13.86 -11.64 -8.44
N GLU A 190 -13.81 -10.62 -7.58
CA GLU A 190 -12.57 -9.95 -7.15
C GLU A 190 -11.53 -10.90 -6.54
N PHE A 191 -11.95 -12.05 -6.00
CA PHE A 191 -11.06 -13.04 -5.37
C PHE A 191 -10.63 -14.18 -6.30
N LYS A 192 -11.16 -14.23 -7.54
CA LYS A 192 -10.92 -15.36 -8.46
C LYS A 192 -10.57 -14.96 -9.88
N ASP A 193 -11.12 -13.86 -10.38
CA ASP A 193 -11.00 -13.47 -11.78
C ASP A 193 -9.74 -12.62 -11.98
N ALA A 194 -8.72 -13.22 -12.59
CA ALA A 194 -7.42 -12.58 -12.82
C ALA A 194 -7.35 -11.73 -14.11
N GLY A 195 -8.47 -11.54 -14.80
CA GLY A 195 -8.55 -10.83 -16.08
C GLY A 195 -8.03 -11.65 -17.28
N GLU A 196 -8.06 -11.04 -18.46
CA GLU A 196 -7.74 -11.68 -19.75
C GLU A 196 -6.33 -12.31 -19.78
N PHE A 197 -5.36 -11.63 -19.17
CA PHE A 197 -3.96 -12.04 -19.15
C PHE A 197 -3.50 -12.61 -17.81
N GLY A 198 -4.42 -12.84 -16.86
CA GLY A 198 -4.08 -13.36 -15.53
C GLY A 198 -3.31 -12.38 -14.64
N GLN A 199 -3.33 -11.08 -14.96
CA GLN A 199 -2.50 -10.06 -14.32
C GLN A 199 -3.18 -9.30 -13.16
N ASN A 200 -4.49 -9.45 -12.97
CA ASN A 200 -5.12 -9.14 -11.68
C ASN A 200 -4.83 -10.30 -10.71
N SER A 201 -3.57 -10.49 -10.35
CA SER A 201 -3.12 -11.52 -9.40
C SER A 201 -1.75 -11.19 -8.82
N HIS A 202 -1.41 -11.76 -7.66
CA HIS A 202 -0.02 -11.77 -7.22
C HIS A 202 0.81 -12.70 -8.14
N PRO A 203 2.06 -12.34 -8.51
CA PRO A 203 2.86 -11.23 -7.98
C PRO A 203 2.89 -9.98 -8.89
N TRP A 204 1.89 -9.77 -9.75
CA TRP A 204 1.94 -8.67 -10.72
C TRP A 204 1.61 -7.30 -10.12
N THR A 205 0.70 -7.29 -9.15
CA THR A 205 0.27 -6.11 -8.40
C THR A 205 -0.05 -6.50 -6.96
N GLN A 206 0.30 -5.62 -6.02
CA GLN A 206 -0.03 -5.70 -4.61
C GLN A 206 -1.54 -5.51 -4.38
N LEU A 207 -2.23 -4.88 -5.31
CA LEU A 207 -3.63 -4.43 -5.19
C LEU A 207 -4.64 -5.48 -5.64
N SER A 208 -4.19 -6.69 -5.97
CA SER A 208 -5.08 -7.76 -6.38
C SER A 208 -5.54 -8.60 -5.18
N TYR A 209 -6.85 -8.81 -5.06
CA TYR A 209 -7.43 -9.79 -4.14
C TYR A 209 -7.28 -11.24 -4.60
N VAL A 210 -6.90 -11.47 -5.86
CA VAL A 210 -6.51 -12.78 -6.38
C VAL A 210 -5.06 -13.11 -5.95
N ASP A 211 -4.87 -13.28 -4.65
CA ASP A 211 -3.58 -13.56 -4.01
C ASP A 211 -3.25 -15.06 -4.01
N LYS A 212 -3.51 -15.78 -2.92
CA LYS A 212 -3.46 -17.24 -2.84
C LYS A 212 -4.42 -17.93 -3.82
N GLY A 213 -5.38 -17.17 -4.35
CA GLY A 213 -6.33 -17.58 -5.39
C GLY A 213 -5.77 -17.55 -6.81
N ALA A 214 -4.56 -17.01 -7.04
CA ALA A 214 -4.01 -16.73 -8.36
C ALA A 214 -3.90 -17.95 -9.28
N ARG A 215 -3.66 -19.14 -8.73
CA ARG A 215 -3.52 -20.41 -9.47
C ARG A 215 -2.51 -20.37 -10.63
N ASN A 216 -1.57 -19.42 -10.60
CA ASN A 216 -0.55 -19.20 -11.64
C ASN A 216 0.78 -19.97 -11.38
N GLY A 217 0.88 -20.67 -10.24
CA GLY A 217 2.09 -21.42 -9.86
C GLY A 217 3.22 -20.56 -9.29
N LEU A 218 3.03 -19.24 -9.17
CA LEU A 218 4.03 -18.30 -8.67
C LEU A 218 3.87 -18.01 -7.17
N VAL A 219 2.65 -18.13 -6.64
CA VAL A 219 2.33 -17.85 -5.24
C VAL A 219 1.68 -19.04 -4.53
N PRO A 220 1.74 -19.13 -3.19
CA PRO A 220 1.12 -20.22 -2.45
C PRO A 220 -0.40 -20.30 -2.66
N LYS A 221 -0.96 -21.51 -2.66
CA LYS A 221 -2.41 -21.73 -2.86
C LYS A 221 -3.27 -21.57 -1.59
N ARG A 222 -2.64 -21.18 -0.48
CA ARG A 222 -3.26 -20.99 0.85
C ARG A 222 -2.50 -19.92 1.61
N LYS A 223 -3.03 -19.49 2.76
CA LYS A 223 -2.34 -18.55 3.63
C LYS A 223 -1.04 -19.21 4.13
N GLU A 224 0.09 -18.55 3.91
CA GLU A 224 1.44 -19.00 4.29
C GLU A 224 2.27 -17.83 4.83
N SER A 225 3.38 -18.13 5.50
CA SER A 225 4.31 -17.12 6.04
C SER A 225 5.34 -16.60 5.02
N ASN A 226 5.25 -17.04 3.76
CA ASN A 226 6.21 -16.75 2.70
C ASN A 226 5.55 -16.89 1.32
N GLY A 227 6.23 -16.42 0.27
CA GLY A 227 5.86 -16.61 -1.13
C GLY A 227 4.87 -15.59 -1.69
N PHE A 228 4.44 -14.61 -0.91
CA PHE A 228 3.64 -13.47 -1.38
C PHE A 228 4.52 -12.25 -1.70
N LEU A 229 3.92 -11.19 -2.23
CA LEU A 229 4.64 -9.95 -2.52
C LEU A 229 5.15 -9.28 -1.24
N GLN A 230 6.35 -8.73 -1.33
CA GLN A 230 7.05 -8.00 -0.28
C GLN A 230 7.06 -6.49 -0.52
N SER A 231 6.86 -6.09 -1.78
CA SER A 231 6.95 -4.74 -2.33
C SER A 231 5.85 -4.56 -3.38
N PRO A 232 5.64 -3.34 -3.92
CA PRO A 232 4.93 -3.15 -5.18
C PRO A 232 5.38 -4.16 -6.24
N GLY A 233 4.42 -4.75 -6.96
CA GLY A 233 4.66 -5.59 -8.12
C GLY A 233 4.99 -4.76 -9.36
N ALA A 234 5.36 -5.41 -10.46
CA ALA A 234 5.82 -4.73 -11.67
C ALA A 234 4.78 -3.74 -12.25
N LEU A 235 3.48 -4.05 -12.15
CA LEU A 235 2.42 -3.16 -12.63
C LEU A 235 2.21 -1.96 -11.70
N ASP A 236 2.38 -2.16 -10.39
CA ASP A 236 2.34 -1.06 -9.41
C ASP A 236 3.51 -0.10 -9.66
N VAL A 237 4.72 -0.64 -9.87
CA VAL A 237 5.92 0.18 -10.20
C VAL A 237 5.67 1.05 -11.43
N ALA A 238 5.10 0.49 -12.50
CA ALA A 238 4.77 1.25 -13.70
C ALA A 238 3.75 2.37 -13.44
N ALA A 239 2.73 2.10 -12.62
CA ALA A 239 1.74 3.12 -12.24
C ALA A 239 2.33 4.21 -11.33
N LEU A 240 3.16 3.83 -10.35
CA LEU A 240 3.86 4.75 -9.46
C LEU A 240 4.80 5.67 -10.25
N GLN A 241 5.56 5.12 -11.20
CA GLN A 241 6.45 5.89 -12.07
C GLN A 241 5.67 6.85 -12.99
N TRP A 242 4.49 6.44 -13.44
CA TRP A 242 3.60 7.33 -14.20
C TRP A 242 3.08 8.49 -13.35
N MET A 243 2.69 8.22 -12.11
CA MET A 243 2.14 9.23 -11.19
C MET A 243 3.22 10.19 -10.66
N TYR A 244 4.36 9.67 -10.25
CA TYR A 244 5.34 10.39 -9.44
C TYR A 244 6.71 10.56 -10.10
N GLY A 245 6.88 10.04 -11.31
CA GLY A 245 8.18 10.00 -11.99
C GLY A 245 9.05 8.84 -11.50
N ILE A 246 10.16 8.62 -12.20
CA ILE A 246 11.13 7.56 -11.90
C ILE A 246 12.13 8.06 -10.87
N ASN A 247 12.54 7.19 -9.94
CA ASN A 247 13.74 7.42 -9.14
C ASN A 247 14.95 6.80 -9.86
N ASP A 248 15.86 7.66 -10.33
CA ASP A 248 17.10 7.26 -11.02
C ASP A 248 18.33 7.23 -10.10
N GLN A 249 18.11 7.32 -8.78
CA GLN A 249 19.17 7.35 -7.75
C GLN A 249 19.29 6.05 -6.94
N THR A 250 18.34 5.13 -7.10
CA THR A 250 18.37 3.82 -6.42
C THR A 250 19.16 2.81 -7.25
N ALA A 251 20.03 2.02 -6.60
CA ALA A 251 20.76 0.91 -7.21
C ALA A 251 21.51 1.31 -8.51
N THR A 252 22.24 2.44 -8.46
CA THR A 252 22.95 3.02 -9.61
C THR A 252 24.32 2.39 -9.87
N GLU A 253 24.76 1.47 -9.02
CA GLU A 253 26.07 0.83 -9.07
C GLU A 253 25.93 -0.67 -9.42
N ASP A 254 26.99 -1.46 -9.17
CA ASP A 254 26.93 -2.91 -9.33
C ASP A 254 26.15 -3.56 -8.17
N ASP A 255 24.85 -3.74 -8.37
CA ASP A 255 23.94 -4.36 -7.38
C ASP A 255 23.79 -5.89 -7.56
N VAL A 256 23.74 -6.62 -6.45
CA VAL A 256 23.59 -8.08 -6.44
C VAL A 256 22.29 -8.48 -5.77
N TYR A 257 21.36 -8.99 -6.58
CA TYR A 257 20.10 -9.55 -6.11
C TYR A 257 20.20 -11.06 -5.95
N ARG A 258 19.75 -11.57 -4.80
CA ARG A 258 19.88 -12.98 -4.44
C ARG A 258 18.54 -13.68 -4.58
N LEU A 259 18.51 -14.74 -5.39
CA LEU A 259 17.36 -15.63 -5.45
C LEU A 259 17.39 -16.61 -4.26
N PRO A 260 16.39 -16.56 -3.36
CA PRO A 260 16.33 -17.49 -2.24
C PRO A 260 16.12 -18.93 -2.73
N LEU A 261 16.83 -19.88 -2.12
CA LEU A 261 16.77 -21.30 -2.50
C LEU A 261 15.81 -22.12 -1.61
N LYS A 262 15.14 -21.48 -0.66
CA LYS A 262 14.25 -22.12 0.30
C LYS A 262 13.03 -21.25 0.56
N ASN A 263 11.88 -21.88 0.67
CA ASN A 263 10.66 -21.27 1.16
C ASN A 263 10.73 -21.18 2.67
N GLN A 264 10.92 -19.97 3.20
CA GLN A 264 10.98 -19.69 4.62
C GLN A 264 10.33 -18.32 4.89
N GLU A 265 9.86 -18.11 6.12
CA GLU A 265 9.29 -16.83 6.55
C GLU A 265 10.20 -15.65 6.19
N GLY A 266 9.61 -14.56 5.72
CA GLY A 266 10.36 -13.38 5.28
C GLY A 266 10.82 -13.43 3.82
N ILE A 267 10.55 -14.53 3.09
CA ILE A 267 10.84 -14.66 1.66
C ILE A 267 9.56 -14.45 0.85
N GLY A 268 9.67 -13.69 -0.22
CA GLY A 268 8.57 -13.43 -1.14
C GLY A 268 9.05 -12.85 -2.46
N TRP A 269 8.11 -12.29 -3.21
CA TRP A 269 8.38 -11.61 -4.47
C TRP A 269 8.74 -10.15 -4.22
N GLN A 270 9.79 -9.68 -4.86
CA GLN A 270 10.20 -8.28 -4.89
C GLN A 270 10.35 -7.85 -6.35
N CYS A 271 9.77 -6.71 -6.68
CA CYS A 271 10.13 -5.99 -7.91
C CYS A 271 11.31 -5.08 -7.58
N ILE A 272 12.29 -5.02 -8.49
CA ILE A 272 13.51 -4.23 -8.37
C ILE A 272 13.55 -3.21 -9.49
#